data_AF-A0A7S1E139-F1
#
_entry.id   AF-A0A7S1E139-F1
#
_cell.length_a   1.000
_cell.length_b   1.000
_cell.length_c   1.000
_cell.angle_alpha   90.00
_cell.angle_beta   90.00
_cell.angle_gamma   90.00
#
_symmetry.space_group_name_H-M   'P 1'
#
loop_
_entity.id
_entity.type
_entity.pdbx_description
1 polymer ?
#
loop_
_entity_poly.entity_id
_entity_poly.type
_entity_poly.pdbx_seq_one_letter_code
_entity_poly.pdbx_strand_id
1 'polypeptide(L)'
;MQYNYVVTAHKPSNVNLSVTGNFTGPNDLNLIVAKCNRLLIYLLTPEGLQPILDTPIYGRIATLELFRTNGAEKDALCLTTERWKFCVLEFDAESRELTTRAMGDLQDRIGRPVDSGQISHIDPNVKMIGLHLYDGLFKVVPIDPRGHLKEAFNIRLEELTVIDIQFLHVEKDRLPTISLGS
;
A
#
# COMPACT_ATOMS: atom_id res chain seq x y z
N MET A 1 8.57 15.78 38.24
CA MET A 1 8.68 15.62 36.77
C MET A 1 9.41 14.32 36.51
N GLN A 2 8.88 13.46 35.66
CA GLN A 2 9.47 12.15 35.33
C GLN A 2 9.86 12.14 33.85
N TYR A 3 11.08 11.72 33.56
CA TYR A 3 11.61 11.55 32.20
C TYR A 3 11.86 10.07 31.96
N ASN A 4 11.35 9.54 30.85
CA ASN A 4 11.53 8.14 30.46
C ASN A 4 12.24 8.07 29.12
N TYR A 5 13.11 7.06 28.95
CA TYR A 5 13.74 6.72 27.68
C TYR A 5 13.27 5.33 27.25
N VAL A 6 12.75 5.22 26.02
CA VAL A 6 12.22 3.98 25.47
C VAL A 6 13.01 3.63 24.22
N VAL A 7 13.52 2.40 24.16
CA VAL A 7 14.32 1.89 23.03
C VAL A 7 13.90 0.46 22.70
N THR A 8 13.98 0.10 21.43
CA THR A 8 13.66 -1.26 20.95
C THR A 8 14.87 -2.17 21.12
N ALA A 9 14.77 -3.19 21.98
CA ALA A 9 15.83 -4.18 22.18
C ALA A 9 15.92 -5.20 21.02
N HIS A 10 14.76 -5.64 20.51
CA HIS A 10 14.66 -6.56 19.38
C HIS A 10 13.62 -6.05 18.38
N LYS A 11 13.97 -6.05 17.09
CA LYS A 11 13.08 -5.61 16.01
C LYS A 11 11.85 -6.54 15.92
N PRO A 12 10.69 -6.06 15.45
CA PRO A 12 9.55 -6.94 15.17
C PRO A 12 9.92 -8.08 14.21
N SER A 13 9.58 -9.31 14.57
CA SER A 13 9.90 -10.51 13.77
C SER A 13 8.70 -11.07 13.00
N ASN A 14 7.47 -10.78 13.45
CA ASN A 14 6.23 -11.19 12.80
C ASN A 14 6.08 -10.54 11.42
N VAL A 15 5.71 -11.34 10.42
CA VAL A 15 5.38 -10.87 9.07
C VAL A 15 3.88 -10.63 9.00
N ASN A 16 3.48 -9.39 8.70
CA ASN A 16 2.08 -9.01 8.56
C ASN A 16 1.60 -9.09 7.11
N LEU A 17 2.41 -8.59 6.19
CA LEU A 17 2.07 -8.51 4.77
C LEU A 17 3.30 -8.87 3.93
N SER A 18 3.05 -9.40 2.74
CA SER A 18 4.08 -9.62 1.74
C SER A 18 3.52 -9.45 0.34
N VAL A 19 4.30 -8.84 -0.55
CA VAL A 19 3.96 -8.67 -1.96
C VAL A 19 5.17 -8.99 -2.84
N THR A 20 4.92 -9.42 -4.06
CA THR A 20 5.96 -9.74 -5.04
C THR A 20 5.75 -8.94 -6.32
N GLY A 21 6.83 -8.48 -6.93
CA GLY A 21 6.80 -7.73 -8.18
C GLY A 21 8.19 -7.23 -8.56
N ASN A 22 8.28 -6.40 -9.60
CA ASN A 22 9.54 -5.85 -10.08
C ASN A 22 9.76 -4.43 -9.55
N PHE A 23 10.25 -4.33 -8.32
CA PHE A 23 10.35 -3.07 -7.59
C PHE A 23 11.74 -2.43 -7.67
N THR A 24 12.82 -3.22 -7.60
CA THR A 24 14.20 -2.70 -7.64
C THR A 24 14.70 -2.43 -9.05
N GLY A 25 14.14 -3.12 -10.04
CA GLY A 25 14.48 -3.00 -11.46
C GLY A 25 13.43 -3.69 -12.32
N PRO A 26 13.42 -3.47 -13.65
CA PRO A 26 12.36 -3.95 -14.56
C PRO A 26 12.28 -5.48 -14.66
N ASN A 27 13.39 -6.18 -14.48
CA ASN A 27 13.49 -7.65 -14.57
C ASN A 27 13.80 -8.31 -13.23
N ASP A 28 13.94 -7.53 -12.16
CA ASP A 28 14.27 -8.03 -10.84
C ASP A 28 13.00 -8.54 -10.19
N LEU A 29 12.91 -9.83 -9.85
CA LEU A 29 11.76 -10.31 -9.07
C LEU A 29 12.04 -10.07 -7.58
N ASN A 30 11.26 -9.20 -6.96
CA ASN A 30 11.40 -8.86 -5.56
C ASN A 30 10.34 -9.52 -4.69
N LEU A 31 10.72 -9.81 -3.45
CA LEU A 31 9.82 -10.10 -2.35
C LEU A 31 9.92 -8.94 -1.36
N ILE A 32 8.80 -8.26 -1.13
CA ILE A 32 8.69 -7.16 -0.16
C ILE A 32 7.88 -7.66 1.02
N VAL A 33 8.39 -7.46 2.22
CA VAL A 33 7.82 -7.97 3.47
C VAL A 33 7.64 -6.83 4.47
N ALA A 34 6.42 -6.67 4.97
CA ALA A 34 6.13 -5.77 6.08
C ALA A 34 6.14 -6.53 7.41
N LYS A 35 6.96 -6.04 8.35
CA LYS A 35 7.03 -6.51 9.74
C LYS A 35 6.67 -5.37 10.68
N CYS A 36 5.39 -5.24 11.00
CA CYS A 36 4.80 -4.15 11.79
C CYS A 36 5.11 -2.77 11.19
N ASN A 37 6.21 -2.14 11.62
CA ASN A 37 6.65 -0.82 11.17
C ASN A 37 7.94 -0.88 10.33
N ARG A 38 8.34 -2.06 9.85
CA ARG A 38 9.53 -2.23 9.00
C ARG A 38 9.18 -2.80 7.65
N LEU A 39 9.83 -2.28 6.62
CA LEU A 39 9.73 -2.74 5.25
C LEU A 39 11.06 -3.38 4.86
N LEU A 40 11.02 -4.65 4.50
CA LEU A 40 12.17 -5.41 4.05
C LEU A 40 11.98 -5.76 2.57
N ILE A 41 13.01 -5.51 1.77
CA ILE A 41 13.01 -5.78 0.32
C ILE A 41 14.08 -6.83 0.04
N TYR A 42 13.69 -7.89 -0.64
CA TYR A 42 14.57 -8.96 -1.10
C TYR A 42 14.53 -9.05 -2.62
N LEU A 43 15.66 -9.41 -3.22
CA LEU A 43 15.77 -9.85 -4.60
C LEU A 43 15.76 -11.38 -4.62
N LEU A 44 14.95 -11.97 -5.49
CA LEU A 44 14.95 -13.41 -5.70
C LEU A 44 16.09 -13.78 -6.66
N THR A 45 17.01 -14.61 -6.19
CA THR A 45 18.12 -15.17 -6.97
C THR A 45 17.99 -16.71 -7.01
N PRO A 46 18.70 -17.40 -7.90
CA PRO A 46 18.72 -18.87 -7.93
C PRO A 46 19.17 -19.51 -6.61
N GLU A 47 20.01 -18.82 -5.84
CA GLU A 47 20.52 -19.26 -4.53
C GLU A 47 19.54 -18.99 -3.37
N GLY A 48 18.54 -18.13 -3.58
CA GLY A 48 17.53 -17.80 -2.59
C GLY A 48 17.16 -16.32 -2.55
N LEU A 49 16.90 -15.80 -1.35
CA LEU A 49 16.50 -14.40 -1.15
C LEU A 49 17.70 -13.56 -0.73
N GLN A 50 18.11 -12.64 -1.59
CA GLN A 50 19.15 -11.66 -1.30
C GLN A 50 18.53 -10.41 -0.67
N PRO A 51 18.89 -10.01 0.56
CA PRO A 51 18.37 -8.79 1.17
C PRO A 51 18.92 -7.54 0.46
N ILE A 52 18.03 -6.63 0.08
CA ILE A 52 18.37 -5.36 -0.58
C ILE A 52 18.24 -4.18 0.41
N LEU A 53 17.12 -4.10 1.15
CA LEU A 53 16.84 -2.98 2.04
C LEU A 53 16.06 -3.43 3.29
N ASP A 54 16.33 -2.82 4.45
CA ASP A 54 15.58 -2.95 5.70
C ASP A 54 15.35 -1.57 6.35
N THR A 55 14.22 -0.94 6.02
CA THR A 55 13.91 0.43 6.45
C THR A 55 12.75 0.48 7.45
N PRO A 56 12.77 1.37 8.46
CA PRO A 56 11.59 1.65 9.27
C PRO A 56 10.62 2.60 8.56
N ILE A 57 9.33 2.39 8.80
CA ILE A 57 8.23 3.30 8.48
C ILE A 57 7.73 3.91 9.79
N TYR A 58 7.44 5.21 9.79
CA TYR A 58 6.87 5.91 10.94
C TYR A 58 5.37 5.67 11.08
N GLY A 59 5.02 4.43 11.36
CA GLY A 59 3.66 3.94 11.52
C GLY A 59 3.64 2.43 11.39
N ARG A 60 2.58 1.80 11.90
CA ARG A 60 2.33 0.38 11.64
C ARG A 60 1.69 0.25 10.27
N ILE A 61 2.29 -0.55 9.39
CA ILE A 61 1.83 -0.79 8.03
C ILE A 61 0.51 -1.59 8.11
N ALA A 62 -0.54 -1.05 7.52
CA ALA A 62 -1.88 -1.64 7.50
C ALA A 62 -2.15 -2.36 6.17
N THR A 63 -1.78 -1.75 5.05
CA THR A 63 -1.89 -2.35 3.71
C THR A 63 -0.62 -2.13 2.91
N LEU A 64 -0.37 -3.01 1.95
CA LEU A 64 0.83 -3.04 1.12
C LEU A 64 0.47 -3.59 -0.26
N GLU A 65 0.64 -2.79 -1.32
CA GLU A 65 0.26 -3.16 -2.69
C GLU A 65 1.29 -2.63 -3.68
N LEU A 66 1.62 -3.45 -4.69
CA LEU A 66 2.48 -3.05 -5.81
C LEU A 66 1.63 -2.71 -7.03
N PHE A 67 2.07 -1.72 -7.79
CA PHE A 67 1.43 -1.37 -9.05
C PHE A 67 2.42 -0.76 -10.03
N ARG A 68 2.16 -0.91 -11.33
CA ARG A 68 2.96 -0.31 -12.40
C ARG A 68 2.12 0.65 -13.20
N THR A 69 2.52 1.92 -13.19
CA THR A 69 1.86 2.93 -14.02
C THR A 69 2.22 2.74 -15.49
N ASN A 70 1.35 3.19 -16.40
CA ASN A 70 1.57 3.03 -17.83
C ASN A 70 2.87 3.76 -18.24
N GLY A 71 3.81 3.01 -18.82
CA GLY A 71 5.11 3.54 -19.25
C GLY A 71 6.19 3.53 -18.16
N ALA A 72 5.90 3.07 -16.94
CA ALA A 72 6.92 2.83 -15.93
C ALA A 72 7.67 1.52 -16.22
N GLU A 73 8.99 1.53 -16.03
CA GLU A 73 9.86 0.37 -16.18
C GLU A 73 9.72 -0.62 -15.02
N LYS A 74 9.50 -0.09 -13.81
CA LYS A 74 9.42 -0.83 -12.55
C LYS A 74 8.15 -0.47 -11.77
N ASP A 75 7.82 -1.31 -10.81
CA ASP A 75 6.67 -1.15 -9.93
C ASP A 75 6.93 -0.04 -8.89
N ALA A 76 5.85 0.62 -8.50
CA ALA A 76 5.79 1.48 -7.33
C ALA A 76 5.06 0.75 -6.19
N LEU A 77 5.39 1.11 -4.96
CA LEU A 77 4.83 0.49 -3.76
C LEU A 77 3.88 1.47 -3.08
N CYS A 78 2.60 1.13 -3.03
CA CYS A 78 1.63 1.83 -2.20
C CYS A 78 1.52 1.16 -0.84
N LEU A 79 1.56 1.94 0.23
CA LEU A 79 1.25 1.46 1.56
C LEU A 79 0.37 2.44 2.33
N THR A 80 -0.40 1.89 3.25
CA THR A 80 -1.14 2.68 4.24
C THR A 80 -0.70 2.28 5.64
N THR A 81 -0.95 3.17 6.59
CA THR A 81 -0.67 2.92 8.01
C THR A 81 -1.95 2.86 8.80
N GLU A 82 -1.92 2.20 9.97
CA GLU A 82 -3.06 2.15 10.89
C GLU A 82 -3.54 3.54 11.35
N ARG A 83 -2.73 4.60 11.16
CA ARG A 83 -3.09 5.99 11.42
C ARG A 83 -3.43 6.79 10.16
N TRP A 84 -3.97 6.12 9.13
CA TRP A 84 -4.51 6.68 7.89
C TRP A 84 -3.53 7.51 7.05
N LYS A 85 -2.23 7.49 7.37
CA LYS A 85 -1.20 8.00 6.47
C LYS A 85 -1.00 7.01 5.35
N PHE A 86 -0.84 7.52 4.13
CA PHE A 86 -0.48 6.71 2.98
C PHE A 86 0.71 7.32 2.25
N CYS A 87 1.46 6.48 1.56
CA CYS A 87 2.48 6.94 0.63
C CYS A 87 2.67 5.96 -0.52
N VAL A 88 3.19 6.51 -1.62
CA VAL A 88 3.70 5.76 -2.77
C VAL A 88 5.22 5.92 -2.78
N LEU A 89 5.91 4.80 -2.72
CA LEU A 89 7.35 4.71 -2.67
C LEU A 89 7.89 4.14 -3.98
N GLU A 90 9.04 4.64 -4.39
CA GLU A 90 9.84 4.09 -5.49
C GLU A 90 11.24 3.80 -4.97
N PHE A 91 11.87 2.74 -5.49
CA PHE A 91 13.25 2.40 -5.16
C PHE A 91 14.20 3.10 -6.13
N ASP A 92 15.15 3.88 -5.62
CA ASP A 92 16.23 4.42 -6.45
C ASP A 92 17.41 3.44 -6.45
N ALA A 93 17.76 2.94 -7.63
CA ALA A 93 18.83 1.96 -7.79
C ALA A 93 20.23 2.56 -7.62
N GLU A 94 20.39 3.86 -7.88
CA GLU A 94 21.69 4.53 -7.74
C GLU A 94 22.03 4.79 -6.27
N SER A 95 21.09 5.41 -5.53
CA SER A 95 21.27 5.67 -4.09
C SER A 95 21.00 4.46 -3.20
N ARG A 96 20.28 3.44 -3.71
CA ARG A 96 19.74 2.31 -2.94
C ARG A 96 18.81 2.74 -1.81
N GLU A 97 18.09 3.83 -2.02
CA GLU A 97 17.14 4.40 -1.06
C GLU A 97 15.70 4.35 -1.58
N LEU A 98 14.74 4.55 -0.67
CA LEU A 98 13.34 4.72 -1.02
C LEU A 98 13.00 6.20 -1.15
N THR A 99 12.52 6.57 -2.32
CA THR A 99 12.02 7.91 -2.59
C THR A 99 10.50 7.94 -2.45
N THR A 100 9.97 8.94 -1.75
CA THR A 100 8.52 9.13 -1.64
C THR A 100 8.02 9.91 -2.84
N ARG A 101 7.28 9.25 -3.73
CA ARG A 101 6.65 9.89 -4.89
C ARG A 101 5.42 10.69 -4.51
N ALA A 102 4.60 10.14 -3.62
CA ALA A 102 3.39 10.80 -3.13
C ALA A 102 3.14 10.40 -1.68
N MET A 103 2.54 11.29 -0.90
CA MET A 103 2.09 11.00 0.46
C MET A 103 0.85 11.82 0.78
N GLY A 104 0.08 11.36 1.76
CA GLY A 104 -1.06 12.12 2.26
C GLY A 104 -1.72 11.50 3.47
N ASP A 105 -2.84 12.11 3.87
CA ASP A 105 -3.67 11.70 4.99
C ASP A 105 -5.05 11.33 4.47
N LEU A 106 -5.48 10.10 4.78
CA LEU A 106 -6.79 9.56 4.40
C LEU A 106 -7.78 9.62 5.58
N GLN A 107 -7.42 10.24 6.69
CA GLN A 107 -8.30 10.35 7.85
C GLN A 107 -9.51 11.23 7.53
N ASP A 108 -10.72 10.69 7.71
CA ASP A 108 -11.94 11.48 7.67
C ASP A 108 -12.25 12.06 9.05
N ARG A 109 -12.87 13.25 9.07
CA ARG A 109 -13.27 13.91 10.33
C ARG A 109 -14.37 13.16 11.08
N ILE A 110 -15.20 12.42 10.36
CA ILE A 110 -16.36 11.69 10.87
C ILE A 110 -16.39 10.33 10.18
N GLY A 111 -16.64 9.28 10.95
CA GLY A 111 -16.77 7.91 10.46
C GLY A 111 -16.42 6.91 11.55
N ARG A 112 -17.09 5.76 11.56
CA ARG A 112 -16.72 4.62 12.41
C ARG A 112 -15.64 3.82 11.67
N PRO A 113 -14.41 3.66 12.21
CA PRO A 113 -13.40 2.83 11.58
C PRO A 113 -13.88 1.39 11.43
N VAL A 114 -13.46 0.73 10.35
CA VAL A 114 -13.81 -0.68 10.10
C VAL A 114 -13.21 -1.59 11.18
N ASP A 115 -14.01 -2.51 11.69
CA ASP A 115 -13.58 -3.44 12.75
C ASP A 115 -12.67 -4.57 12.18
N SER A 116 -12.85 -4.94 10.92
CA SER A 116 -12.11 -6.03 10.24
C SER A 116 -10.69 -5.64 9.80
N GLY A 117 -10.29 -4.38 9.99
CA GLY A 117 -9.02 -3.84 9.52
C GLY A 117 -9.13 -3.12 8.18
N GLN A 118 -8.14 -2.28 7.88
CA GLN A 118 -8.13 -1.46 6.67
C GLN A 118 -7.90 -2.33 5.43
N ILE A 119 -8.73 -2.15 4.41
CA ILE A 119 -8.57 -2.81 3.11
C ILE A 119 -8.16 -1.75 2.09
N SER A 120 -7.23 -2.09 1.22
CA SER A 120 -6.75 -1.23 0.15
C SER A 120 -6.35 -2.07 -1.04
N HIS A 121 -6.94 -1.79 -2.19
CA HIS A 121 -6.58 -2.43 -3.44
C HIS A 121 -6.41 -1.40 -4.55
N ILE A 122 -5.62 -1.77 -5.54
CA ILE A 122 -5.36 -0.95 -6.70
C ILE A 122 -6.13 -1.56 -7.87
N ASP A 123 -6.80 -0.71 -8.66
CA ASP A 123 -7.45 -1.13 -9.89
C ASP A 123 -6.41 -1.81 -10.82
N PRO A 124 -6.70 -2.98 -11.41
CA PRO A 124 -5.77 -3.66 -12.32
C PRO A 124 -5.34 -2.82 -13.53
N ASN A 125 -6.15 -1.84 -13.94
CA ASN A 125 -5.83 -0.89 -15.00
C ASN A 125 -5.17 0.40 -14.47
N VAL A 126 -4.86 0.45 -13.18
CA VAL A 126 -4.13 1.51 -12.47
C VAL A 126 -4.81 2.88 -12.63
N LYS A 127 -6.16 2.89 -12.59
CA LYS A 127 -6.95 4.13 -12.66
C LYS A 127 -7.22 4.74 -11.28
N MET A 128 -7.19 3.93 -10.22
CA MET A 128 -7.47 4.39 -8.85
C MET A 128 -6.97 3.41 -7.79
N ILE A 129 -6.82 3.92 -6.58
CA ILE A 129 -6.66 3.14 -5.34
C ILE A 129 -8.00 3.20 -4.62
N GLY A 130 -8.57 2.05 -4.32
CA GLY A 130 -9.79 1.90 -3.53
C GLY A 130 -9.45 1.48 -2.12
N LEU A 131 -10.00 2.18 -1.13
CA LEU A 131 -9.76 1.92 0.29
C LEU A 131 -11.07 1.81 1.06
N HIS A 132 -11.14 0.83 1.95
CA HIS A 132 -12.21 0.71 2.92
C HIS A 132 -11.64 0.94 4.32
N LEU A 133 -11.88 2.14 4.84
CA LEU A 133 -11.31 2.64 6.09
C LEU A 133 -12.37 2.87 7.17
N TYR A 134 -13.61 3.13 6.76
CA TYR A 134 -14.75 3.43 7.61
C TYR A 134 -16.01 2.70 7.11
N ASP A 135 -16.88 2.29 8.02
CA ASP A 135 -18.15 1.63 7.70
C ASP A 135 -19.03 2.53 6.80
N GLY A 136 -19.63 1.94 5.76
CA GLY A 136 -20.48 2.64 4.80
C GLY A 136 -19.75 3.64 3.89
N LEU A 137 -18.41 3.66 3.89
CA LEU A 137 -17.60 4.52 3.03
C LEU A 137 -16.55 3.72 2.26
N PHE A 138 -16.51 3.95 0.95
CA PHE A 138 -15.42 3.53 0.07
C PHE A 138 -14.64 4.76 -0.39
N LYS A 139 -13.40 4.88 0.06
CA LYS A 139 -12.53 5.99 -0.29
C LYS A 139 -11.78 5.67 -1.58
N VAL A 140 -11.75 6.63 -2.50
CA VAL A 140 -11.11 6.50 -3.80
C VAL A 140 -10.02 7.55 -3.93
N VAL A 141 -8.81 7.13 -4.28
CA VAL A 141 -7.70 8.00 -4.69
C VAL A 141 -7.47 7.80 -6.19
N PRO A 142 -7.91 8.72 -7.06
CA PRO A 142 -7.71 8.58 -8.50
C PRO A 142 -6.24 8.68 -8.87
N ILE A 143 -5.82 7.86 -9.83
CA ILE A 143 -4.48 7.88 -10.42
C ILE A 143 -4.61 8.46 -11.84
N ASP A 144 -3.82 9.48 -12.16
CA ASP A 144 -3.75 10.00 -13.52
C ASP A 144 -2.93 9.08 -14.44
N PRO A 145 -3.02 9.21 -15.77
CA PRO A 145 -2.23 8.38 -16.68
C PRO A 145 -0.70 8.54 -16.56
N ARG A 146 -0.23 9.60 -15.89
CA ARG A 146 1.18 9.85 -15.58
C ARG A 146 1.58 9.26 -14.22
N GLY A 147 0.65 8.64 -13.51
CA GLY A 147 0.83 8.07 -12.18
C GLY A 147 0.80 9.06 -11.01
N HIS A 148 0.36 10.30 -11.22
CA HIS A 148 0.09 11.23 -10.13
C HIS A 148 -1.24 10.92 -9.46
N LEU A 149 -1.26 11.06 -8.15
CA LEU A 149 -2.46 10.89 -7.36
C LEU A 149 -3.25 12.20 -7.29
N LYS A 150 -4.56 12.10 -7.45
CA LYS A 150 -5.50 13.21 -7.27
C LYS A 150 -6.09 13.22 -5.87
N GLU A 151 -6.83 14.27 -5.57
CA GLU A 151 -7.55 14.40 -4.30
C GLU A 151 -8.50 13.22 -4.08
N ALA A 152 -8.47 12.66 -2.87
CA ALA A 152 -9.29 11.53 -2.49
C ALA A 152 -10.73 11.97 -2.22
N PHE A 153 -11.69 11.11 -2.55
CA PHE A 153 -13.10 11.33 -2.21
C PHE A 153 -13.76 10.05 -1.73
N ASN A 154 -14.89 10.19 -1.04
CA ASN A 154 -15.64 9.06 -0.50
C ASN A 154 -16.89 8.78 -1.35
N ILE A 155 -17.13 7.51 -1.62
CA ILE A 155 -18.37 6.96 -2.18
C ILE A 155 -19.11 6.28 -1.03
N ARG A 156 -20.42 6.52 -0.93
CA ARG A 156 -21.26 5.85 0.06
C ARG A 156 -21.50 4.40 -0.36
N LEU A 157 -21.24 3.47 0.56
CA LEU A 157 -21.65 2.07 0.44
C LEU A 157 -22.94 1.86 1.23
N GLU A 158 -23.91 1.16 0.63
CA GLU A 158 -25.14 0.79 1.32
C GLU A 158 -24.91 -0.38 2.27
N GLU A 159 -24.02 -1.31 1.89
CA GLU A 159 -23.53 -2.39 2.74
C GLU A 159 -22.65 -1.83 3.86
N LEU A 160 -23.14 -1.91 5.10
CA LEU A 160 -22.40 -1.48 6.28
C LEU A 160 -21.40 -2.53 6.77
N THR A 161 -21.68 -3.81 6.51
CA THR A 161 -20.84 -4.95 6.93
C THR A 161 -20.13 -5.53 5.72
N VAL A 162 -19.07 -4.86 5.29
CA VAL A 162 -18.19 -5.37 4.24
C VAL A 162 -17.11 -6.23 4.89
N ILE A 163 -17.02 -7.49 4.49
CA ILE A 163 -16.00 -8.43 4.95
C ILE A 163 -14.73 -8.27 4.11
N ASP A 164 -14.90 -8.15 2.79
CA ASP A 164 -13.79 -8.05 1.85
C ASP A 164 -14.18 -7.23 0.60
N ILE A 165 -13.18 -6.65 -0.08
CA ILE A 165 -13.36 -5.92 -1.34
C ILE A 165 -12.24 -6.32 -2.30
N GLN A 166 -12.57 -6.61 -3.56
CA GLN A 166 -11.55 -6.82 -4.59
C GLN A 166 -11.92 -6.11 -5.90
N PHE A 167 -10.94 -5.52 -6.59
CA PHE A 167 -11.16 -5.04 -7.95
C PHE A 167 -11.22 -6.22 -8.95
N LEU A 168 -12.21 -6.21 -9.82
CA LEU A 168 -12.35 -7.19 -10.88
C LEU A 168 -11.44 -6.86 -12.07
N HIS A 169 -10.88 -7.90 -12.68
CA HIS A 169 -10.15 -7.76 -13.93
C HIS A 169 -11.13 -7.53 -15.08
N VAL A 170 -11.16 -6.29 -15.56
CA VAL A 170 -11.99 -5.85 -16.69
C VAL A 170 -11.12 -5.29 -17.80
N GLU A 171 -11.64 -5.33 -19.03
CA GLU A 171 -11.01 -4.70 -20.20
C GLU A 171 -10.70 -3.22 -19.95
N LYS A 172 -9.62 -2.71 -20.56
CA LYS A 172 -9.12 -1.33 -20.32
C LYS A 172 -10.16 -0.24 -20.56
N ASP A 173 -11.09 -0.45 -21.48
CA ASP A 173 -12.13 0.52 -21.83
C ASP A 173 -13.34 0.50 -20.89
N ARG A 174 -13.42 -0.51 -20.02
CA ARG A 174 -14.49 -0.59 -19.02
C ARG A 174 -14.18 0.23 -17.78
N LEU A 175 -15.24 0.58 -17.06
CA LEU A 175 -15.16 1.23 -15.77
C LEU A 175 -14.59 0.25 -14.73
N PRO A 176 -13.78 0.73 -13.77
CA PRO A 176 -13.36 -0.08 -12.63
C PRO A 176 -14.56 -0.65 -11.88
N THR A 177 -14.54 -1.95 -11.63
CA THR A 177 -15.61 -2.65 -10.94
C THR A 177 -15.05 -3.32 -9.69
N ILE A 178 -15.70 -3.10 -8.56
CA ILE A 178 -15.37 -3.79 -7.30
C ILE A 178 -16.36 -4.93 -7.06
N SER A 179 -15.87 -6.01 -6.47
CA SER A 179 -16.66 -7.08 -5.88
C SER A 179 -16.61 -6.93 -4.37
N LEU A 180 -17.77 -7.01 -3.72
CA LEU A 180 -17.88 -6.96 -2.26
C LEU A 180 -18.17 -8.37 -1.73
N GLY A 181 -17.40 -8.79 -0.73
CA GLY A 181 -17.74 -9.91 0.13
C GLY A 181 -18.54 -9.39 1.33
N SER A 182 -19.78 -9.83 1.47
CA SER A 182 -20.71 -9.46 2.56
C SER A 182 -21.21 -10.69 3.28
#